data_AF-A0A4Q2W3R1-F1
#
_entry.id   AF-A0A4Q2W3R1-F1
#
_cell.length_a   1.000
_cell.length_b   1.000
_cell.length_c   1.000
_cell.angle_alpha   90.00
_cell.angle_beta   90.00
_cell.angle_gamma   90.00
#
_symmetry.space_group_name_H-M   'P 1'
#
loop_
_entity.id
_entity.type
_entity.pdbx_description
1 polymer ?
#
loop_
_entity_poly.entity_id
_entity_poly.type
_entity_poly.pdbx_seq_one_letter_code
_entity_poly.pdbx_strand_id
1 'polypeptide(L)'
;MTEIFYEKQWSVHVPVFDFGSSENQRPIHYQFDEGTIMPWVSLGKKIETGGYGTVEKLKIHPGHCHSIRHKTFALKILRFDIEDPKHISGKK
;
A
#
# COMPACT_ATOMS: atom_id res chain seq x y z
N MET A 1 4.79 -18.41 26.15
CA MET A 1 5.14 -18.95 24.81
C MET A 1 4.26 -18.36 23.71
N THR A 2 3.03 -17.93 24.02
CA THR A 2 2.11 -17.22 23.12
C THR A 2 2.56 -15.80 22.74
N GLU A 3 3.17 -15.03 23.64
CA GLU A 3 3.66 -13.67 23.34
C GLU A 3 4.65 -13.64 22.17
N ILE A 4 5.66 -14.52 22.17
CA ILE A 4 6.67 -14.58 21.10
C ILE A 4 6.04 -14.93 19.74
N PHE A 5 4.98 -15.73 19.71
CA PHE A 5 4.28 -16.06 18.46
C PHE A 5 3.55 -14.84 17.90
N TYR A 6 2.78 -14.11 18.70
CA TYR A 6 2.09 -12.89 18.25
C TYR A 6 3.09 -11.75 17.91
N GLU A 7 4.16 -11.62 18.70
CA GLU A 7 5.24 -10.66 18.48
C GLU A 7 6.13 -11.00 17.29
N LYS A 8 6.03 -12.19 16.69
CA LYS A 8 6.82 -12.58 15.50
C LYS A 8 5.98 -13.03 14.33
N GLN A 9 4.65 -13.13 14.48
CA GLN A 9 3.76 -13.54 13.40
C GLN A 9 3.84 -12.60 12.19
N TRP A 10 4.12 -11.31 12.45
CA TRP A 10 4.37 -10.30 11.42
C TRP A 10 5.58 -10.62 10.53
N SER A 11 6.51 -11.49 10.92
CA SER A 11 7.60 -11.89 10.01
C SER A 11 7.21 -13.00 9.04
N VAL A 12 6.04 -13.64 9.22
CA VAL A 12 5.63 -14.83 8.43
C VAL A 12 4.50 -14.51 7.45
N HIS A 13 3.56 -13.64 7.80
CA HIS A 13 2.37 -13.34 6.97
C HIS A 13 2.35 -11.95 6.35
N VAL A 14 3.44 -11.19 6.47
CA VAL A 14 3.48 -9.82 5.95
C VAL A 14 3.77 -9.81 4.44
N PRO A 15 3.01 -9.03 3.64
CA PRO A 15 3.18 -8.96 2.19
C PRO A 15 4.62 -8.65 1.75
N VAL A 16 5.00 -9.19 0.60
CA VAL A 16 6.24 -8.83 -0.11
C VAL A 16 5.85 -8.12 -1.39
N PHE A 17 6.43 -6.95 -1.61
CA PHE A 17 6.19 -6.14 -2.79
C PHE A 17 7.29 -6.38 -3.83
N ASP A 18 6.86 -6.77 -5.02
CA ASP A 18 7.64 -6.64 -6.24
C ASP A 18 7.26 -5.32 -6.92
N PHE A 19 8.28 -4.60 -7.38
CA PHE A 19 8.13 -3.31 -8.05
C PHE A 19 8.53 -3.38 -9.53
N GLY A 20 8.88 -4.56 -10.03
CA GLY A 20 9.28 -4.77 -11.41
C GLY A 20 10.64 -4.18 -11.73
N SER A 21 11.23 -4.64 -12.83
CA SER A 21 12.57 -4.26 -13.27
C SER A 21 12.59 -3.43 -14.55
N SER A 22 11.42 -3.03 -15.09
CA SER A 22 11.35 -2.36 -16.40
C SER A 22 10.37 -1.18 -16.44
N GLU A 23 10.73 -0.17 -17.23
CA GLU A 23 9.99 1.08 -17.43
C GLU A 23 8.61 0.91 -18.10
N ASN A 24 8.30 -0.29 -18.64
CA ASN A 24 7.07 -0.58 -19.39
C ASN A 24 6.12 -1.58 -18.69
N GLN A 25 6.37 -1.94 -17.43
CA GLN A 25 5.47 -2.83 -16.69
C GLN A 25 4.29 -2.05 -16.09
N ARG A 26 3.09 -2.62 -16.24
CA ARG A 26 1.89 -2.13 -15.56
C ARG A 26 2.08 -2.27 -14.03
N PRO A 27 1.52 -1.35 -13.22
CA PRO A 27 1.54 -1.48 -11.77
C PRO A 27 0.99 -2.83 -11.33
N ILE A 28 1.69 -3.50 -10.41
CA ILE A 28 1.21 -4.74 -9.81
C ILE A 28 0.12 -4.38 -8.80
N HIS A 29 -1.03 -5.02 -8.92
CA HIS A 29 -2.14 -4.89 -7.97
C HIS A 29 -2.12 -6.06 -7.00
N TYR A 30 -2.34 -5.75 -5.72
CA TYR A 30 -2.43 -6.73 -4.65
C TYR A 30 -3.78 -6.58 -3.96
N GLN A 31 -4.40 -7.70 -3.61
CA GLN A 31 -5.59 -7.75 -2.78
C GLN A 31 -5.20 -8.32 -1.42
N PHE A 32 -5.59 -7.63 -0.36
CA PHE A 32 -5.29 -8.01 1.02
C PHE A 32 -6.59 -8.13 1.81
N ASP A 33 -6.61 -9.07 2.76
CA ASP A 33 -7.73 -9.19 3.69
C ASP A 33 -7.74 -8.02 4.69
N GLU A 34 -8.92 -7.72 5.23
CA GLU A 34 -9.05 -6.71 6.27
C GLU A 34 -8.18 -7.06 7.49
N GLY A 35 -7.50 -6.06 8.06
CA GLY A 35 -6.58 -6.26 9.17
C GLY A 35 -5.21 -6.82 8.79
N THR A 36 -4.91 -7.02 7.48
CA THR A 36 -3.58 -7.43 7.04
C THR A 36 -2.51 -6.47 7.58
N ILE A 37 -1.53 -7.03 8.28
CA ILE A 37 -0.38 -6.27 8.76
C ILE A 37 0.51 -5.95 7.57
N MET A 38 0.82 -4.67 7.40
CA MET A 38 1.65 -4.19 6.30
C MET A 38 3.13 -4.08 6.72
N PRO A 39 4.09 -4.24 5.80
CA PRO A 39 5.54 -4.20 6.09
C PRO A 39 6.08 -2.79 6.38
N TRP A 40 5.32 -1.91 7.02
CA TRP A 40 5.74 -0.55 7.31
C TRP A 40 6.66 -0.52 8.52
N VAL A 41 7.90 -0.06 8.34
CA VAL A 41 8.82 0.19 9.47
C VAL A 41 8.75 1.63 9.98
N SER A 42 8.15 2.53 9.19
CA SER A 42 7.84 3.88 9.64
C SER A 42 6.75 4.50 8.77
N LEU A 43 5.83 5.23 9.41
CA LEU A 43 4.86 6.11 8.78
C LEU A 43 5.17 7.56 9.15
N GLY A 44 5.19 8.44 8.16
CA GLY A 44 5.39 9.86 8.32
C GLY A 44 4.08 10.59 8.62
N LYS A 45 4.17 11.91 8.81
CA LYS A 45 2.97 12.75 9.01
C LYS A 45 2.06 12.67 7.79
N LYS A 46 0.76 12.51 8.04
CA LYS A 46 -0.26 12.60 6.99
C LYS A 46 -0.27 14.00 6.41
N ILE A 47 -0.20 14.06 5.08
CA ILE A 47 -0.35 15.31 4.34
C ILE A 47 -1.68 15.20 3.61
N GLU A 48 -2.63 16.05 3.99
CA GLU A 48 -3.87 16.20 3.24
C GLU A 48 -3.58 17.04 2.00
N THR A 49 -3.35 16.37 0.87
CA THR A 49 -3.07 17.01 -0.41
C THR A 49 -4.07 16.54 -1.47
N GLY A 50 -5.11 17.35 -1.71
CA GLY A 50 -6.08 17.18 -2.79
C GLY A 50 -7.47 16.69 -2.36
N GLY A 51 -8.40 16.60 -3.32
CA GLY A 51 -9.79 16.20 -3.07
C GLY A 51 -10.05 14.70 -3.01
N TYR A 52 -9.10 13.86 -3.43
CA TYR A 52 -9.31 12.43 -3.70
C TYR A 52 -8.73 11.50 -2.63
N GLY A 53 -8.00 12.01 -1.64
CA GLY A 53 -7.28 11.17 -0.69
C GLY A 53 -6.22 11.89 0.15
N THR A 54 -5.48 11.11 0.93
CA THR A 54 -4.33 11.56 1.72
C THR A 54 -3.04 10.94 1.22
N VAL A 55 -1.92 11.64 1.40
CA VAL A 55 -0.59 11.12 1.08
C VAL A 55 0.27 11.08 2.33
N GLU A 56 0.94 9.95 2.56
CA GLU A 56 1.83 9.75 3.70
C GLU A 56 3.21 9.28 3.21
N LYS A 57 4.28 9.74 3.85
CA LYS A 57 5.62 9.20 3.60
C LYS A 57 5.76 7.87 4.35
N LEU A 58 6.28 6.83 3.71
CA LEU A 58 6.45 5.51 4.37
C LEU A 58 7.83 4.91 4.10
N LYS A 59 8.24 3.97 4.95
CA LYS A 59 9.37 3.05 4.69
C LYS A 59 8.90 1.61 4.82
N ILE A 60 9.31 0.77 3.88
CA ILE A 60 9.02 -0.67 3.85
C ILE A 60 10.19 -1.43 4.48
N HIS A 61 9.92 -2.50 5.21
CA HIS A 61 10.95 -3.40 5.72
C HIS A 61 11.77 -3.97 4.54
N PRO A 62 13.12 -3.91 4.54
CA PRO A 62 13.92 -4.32 3.39
C PRO A 62 13.70 -5.76 2.92
N GLY A 63 13.40 -6.69 3.83
CA GLY A 63 13.08 -8.08 3.48
C GLY A 63 11.75 -8.27 2.72
N HIS A 64 10.93 -7.22 2.61
CA HIS A 64 9.61 -7.23 1.99
C HIS A 64 9.53 -6.35 0.73
N CYS A 65 10.66 -5.88 0.23
CA CYS A 65 10.74 -5.02 -0.94
C CYS A 65 12.03 -5.37 -1.69
N HIS A 66 11.93 -6.22 -2.72
CA HIS A 66 13.08 -6.62 -3.50
C HIS A 66 13.36 -5.61 -4.62
N SER A 67 14.64 -5.49 -5.01
CA SER A 67 15.06 -4.81 -6.24
C SER A 67 14.87 -3.28 -6.31
N ILE A 68 14.74 -2.58 -5.18
CA ILE A 68 14.62 -1.12 -5.18
C ILE A 68 15.81 -0.42 -4.51
N ARG A 69 16.31 0.62 -5.18
CA ARG A 69 17.34 1.53 -4.66
C ARG A 69 16.80 2.55 -3.66
N HIS A 70 15.51 2.86 -3.73
CA HIS A 70 14.81 3.80 -2.86
C HIS A 70 14.43 3.19 -1.49
N LYS A 71 14.61 3.97 -0.42
CA LYS A 71 14.29 3.55 0.95
C LYS A 71 13.02 4.20 1.49
N THR A 72 12.28 4.91 0.65
CA THR A 72 11.18 5.78 1.07
C THR A 72 10.18 5.87 -0.06
N PHE A 73 8.90 5.77 0.28
CA PHE A 73 7.80 5.73 -0.66
C PHE A 73 6.70 6.69 -0.23
N ALA A 74 5.77 6.97 -1.14
CA ALA A 74 4.54 7.69 -0.86
C ALA A 74 3.38 6.68 -0.81
N LEU A 75 2.61 6.69 0.27
CA LEU A 75 1.34 5.97 0.40
C LEU A 75 0.22 6.93 0.04
N LYS A 76 -0.52 6.64 -1.03
CA LYS A 76 -1.75 7.36 -1.34
C LYS A 76 -2.94 6.54 -0.89
N ILE A 77 -3.74 7.10 0.01
CA ILE A 77 -4.96 6.47 0.52
C ILE A 77 -6.14 7.21 -0.08
N LEU A 78 -6.98 6.49 -0.83
CA LEU A 78 -8.17 7.06 -1.46
C LEU A 78 -9.34 7.06 -0.48
N ARG A 79 -10.20 8.10 -0.55
CA ARG A 79 -11.45 8.14 0.23
C ARG A 79 -12.52 7.35 -0.55
N PHE A 80 -13.31 6.53 0.15
CA PHE A 80 -14.35 5.69 -0.46
C PHE A 80 -15.57 6.49 -0.94
N ASP A 81 -15.66 7.79 -0.62
CA ASP A 81 -16.84 8.63 -0.86
C ASP A 81 -16.96 9.15 -2.30
N ILE A 82 -16.26 8.55 -3.27
CA ILE A 82 -16.38 8.90 -4.69
C ILE A 82 -17.20 7.81 -5.36
N GLU A 83 -18.53 7.94 -5.30
CA GLU A 83 -19.37 7.38 -6.36
C GLU A 83 -18.89 7.98 -7.68
N ASP A 84 -18.46 7.13 -8.60
CA ASP A 84 -17.98 7.52 -9.91
C ASP A 84 -19.18 8.10 -10.70
N PRO A 85 -19.25 9.42 -11.02
CA PRO A 85 -20.47 10.02 -11.59
C PRO A 85 -20.73 9.65 -13.06
N LYS A 86 -20.07 8.63 -13.61
CA LYS A 86 -20.12 8.32 -15.05
C LYS A 86 -20.41 6.85 -15.32
N HIS A 87 -21.64 6.44 -14.99
CA HIS A 87 -22.39 5.45 -15.74
C HIS A 87 -23.85 5.88 -15.94
N ILE A 88 -24.07 7.10 -16.44
CA ILE A 88 -25.30 7.39 -17.18
C ILE A 88 -25.08 6.82 -18.58
N SER A 89 -25.44 5.54 -18.73
CA SER A 89 -25.72 4.93 -20.02
C SER A 89 -26.68 5.85 -20.78
N GLY A 90 -26.23 6.33 -21.93
CA GLY A 90 -27.05 7.09 -22.85
C GLY A 90 -28.27 6.24 -23.25
N LYS A 91 -29.45 6.66 -22.80
CA LYS A 91 -30.70 6.37 -23.48
C LYS A 91 -31.01 7.56 -24.38
N LYS A 92 -30.83 7.39 -25.69
CA LYS A 92 -31.74 7.88 -26.72
C LYS A 92 -31.64 6.93 -27.91
#